data_AF-A0A965JY79-F1
#
_entry.id   AF-A0A965JY79-F1
#
_cell.length_a   1.000
_cell.length_b   1.000
_cell.length_c   1.000
_cell.angle_alpha   90.00
_cell.angle_beta   90.00
_cell.angle_gamma   90.00
#
_symmetry.space_group_name_H-M   'P 1'
#
loop_
_entity.id
_entity.type
_entity.pdbx_description
1 polymer ?
#
loop_
_entity_poly.entity_id
_entity_poly.type
_entity_poly.pdbx_seq_one_letter_code
_entity_poly.pdbx_strand_id
1 'polypeptide(L)'
;IQVGPAIADSVSQLEVFQRSAPYVMPKEDPETTRGQRRRQQYFPWTTLLSRLRSYVFGELFGAGLVGKKEIRAKARGQWETYVNAVVRDSELRTKIEPDYEIGCKRVLLASDWYSTLQRDNVDLITSAIESITPRGVKTADGVEHEFDVLVYATGFSTTDFLAPMQIIGREGVTLRDAWATRPLAHRGVTVPEFPNFFVLYGPNTNLGSNSILFMLESQIQYVAHLMRAANDRDWRGIEVKPAALEEWRSMIDDESGETAWLQGCQSWYTVNGVNTNNWPKSSWQYHQLLRSVDLTNYANAS
;
A
#
# COMPACT_ATOMS: atom_id res chain seq x y z
N ILE A 1 -10.94 -3.65 11.67
CA ILE A 1 -9.66 -4.39 11.88
C ILE A 1 -8.83 -3.82 13.03
N GLN A 2 -8.36 -2.56 13.00
CA GLN A 2 -7.65 -2.00 14.15
C GLN A 2 -8.59 -1.33 15.16
N VAL A 3 -9.58 -0.57 14.68
CA VAL A 3 -10.54 0.14 15.54
C VAL A 3 -11.46 -0.84 16.27
N GLY A 4 -12.00 -1.85 15.57
CA GLY A 4 -12.95 -2.83 16.15
C GLY A 4 -12.46 -3.47 17.46
N PRO A 5 -11.30 -4.15 17.47
CA PRO A 5 -10.75 -4.73 18.69
C PRO A 5 -10.52 -3.71 19.81
N ALA A 6 -10.11 -2.49 19.46
CA ALA A 6 -9.84 -1.44 20.45
C ALA A 6 -11.10 -0.92 21.17
N ILE A 7 -12.28 -1.02 20.54
CA ILE A 7 -13.54 -0.51 21.11
C ILE A 7 -14.50 -1.61 21.58
N ALA A 8 -14.28 -2.86 21.19
CA ALA A 8 -15.21 -3.97 21.45
C ALA A 8 -15.50 -4.22 22.95
N ASP A 9 -14.56 -3.88 23.84
CA ASP A 9 -14.74 -3.97 25.30
C ASP A 9 -15.47 -2.77 25.92
N SER A 10 -15.62 -1.68 25.17
CA SER A 10 -16.19 -0.42 25.68
C SER A 10 -17.62 -0.15 25.22
N VAL A 11 -18.17 -1.01 24.35
CA VAL A 11 -19.51 -0.85 23.77
C VAL A 11 -20.42 -2.01 24.15
N SER A 12 -21.71 -1.74 24.31
CA SER A 12 -22.73 -2.77 24.59
C SER A 12 -22.90 -3.73 23.41
N GLN A 13 -22.89 -3.20 22.18
CA GLN A 13 -22.94 -3.95 20.93
C GLN A 13 -22.01 -3.29 19.89
N LEU A 14 -21.34 -4.10 19.08
CA LEU A 14 -20.50 -3.64 17.97
C LEU A 14 -20.91 -4.36 16.69
N GLU A 15 -21.42 -3.61 15.72
CA GLU A 15 -21.69 -4.14 14.39
C GLU A 15 -20.59 -3.73 13.40
N VAL A 16 -20.06 -4.73 12.69
CA VAL A 16 -19.03 -4.55 11.65
C VAL A 16 -19.66 -4.78 10.29
N PHE A 17 -19.87 -3.69 9.54
CA PHE A 17 -20.31 -3.77 8.15
C PHE A 17 -19.13 -4.07 7.22
N GLN A 18 -19.12 -5.26 6.61
CA GLN A 18 -18.06 -5.73 5.74
C GLN A 18 -18.55 -5.92 4.31
N ARG A 19 -18.03 -5.10 3.38
CA ARG A 19 -18.31 -5.25 1.94
C ARG A 19 -17.50 -6.38 1.29
N SER A 20 -16.21 -6.46 1.60
CA SER A 20 -15.32 -7.51 1.09
C SER A 20 -14.38 -7.94 2.20
N ALA A 21 -14.23 -9.24 2.43
CA ALA A 21 -13.37 -9.75 3.47
C ALA A 21 -11.89 -9.56 3.11
N PRO A 22 -11.05 -9.00 3.99
CA PRO A 22 -9.62 -8.93 3.76
C PRO A 22 -8.88 -10.15 4.30
N TYR A 23 -7.77 -10.49 3.67
CA TYR A 23 -6.78 -11.40 4.26
C TYR A 23 -6.16 -10.75 5.50
N VAL A 24 -6.36 -11.36 6.67
CA VAL A 24 -5.76 -10.94 7.94
C VAL A 24 -4.85 -12.05 8.46
N MET A 25 -3.61 -11.68 8.77
CA MET A 25 -2.57 -12.56 9.32
C MET A 25 -2.18 -12.06 10.71
N PRO A 26 -1.62 -12.92 11.57
CA PRO A 26 -1.21 -12.51 12.91
C PRO A 26 -0.11 -11.44 12.83
N LYS A 27 -0.21 -10.45 13.71
CA LYS A 27 0.80 -9.41 13.91
C LYS A 27 1.75 -9.86 15.03
N GLU A 28 3.00 -10.19 14.68
CA GLU A 28 4.05 -10.39 15.67
C GLU A 28 4.54 -9.02 16.19
N ASP A 29 3.88 -8.49 17.23
CA ASP A 29 4.23 -7.20 17.85
C ASP A 29 4.35 -7.33 19.38
N PRO A 30 5.36 -8.08 19.88
CA PRO A 30 5.57 -8.21 21.31
C PRO A 30 6.03 -6.87 21.91
N GLU A 31 5.57 -6.58 23.12
CA GLU A 31 6.00 -5.38 23.84
C GLU A 31 7.53 -5.33 23.98
N THR A 32 8.12 -4.19 23.64
CA THR A 32 9.57 -4.00 23.81
C THR A 32 9.91 -3.86 25.28
N THR A 33 10.53 -4.90 25.84
CA THR A 33 10.91 -4.97 27.26
C THR A 33 11.94 -3.90 27.64
N ARG A 34 11.99 -3.52 28.91
CA ARG A 34 13.00 -2.57 29.44
C ARG A 34 14.43 -3.02 29.16
N GLY A 35 14.70 -4.32 29.27
CA GLY A 35 16.02 -4.91 28.98
C GLY A 35 16.41 -4.80 27.51
N GLN A 36 15.48 -5.07 26.59
CA GLN A 36 15.72 -4.88 25.15
C GLN A 36 15.98 -3.41 24.81
N ARG A 37 15.18 -2.49 25.36
CA ARG A 37 15.39 -1.03 25.17
C ARG A 37 16.77 -0.62 25.65
N ARG A 38 17.16 -1.05 26.85
CA ARG A 38 18.50 -0.77 27.41
C ARG A 38 19.61 -1.31 26.51
N ARG A 39 19.46 -2.55 26.02
CA ARG A 39 20.44 -3.14 25.10
C ARG A 39 20.56 -2.35 23.79
N GLN A 40 19.44 -1.90 23.23
CA GLN A 40 19.43 -1.08 22.01
C GLN A 40 20.08 0.30 22.21
N GLN A 41 19.96 0.89 23.41
CA GLN A 41 20.60 2.16 23.74
C GLN A 41 22.13 2.04 23.83
N TYR A 42 22.65 0.98 24.44
CA TYR A 42 24.10 0.80 24.65
C TYR A 42 24.81 0.07 23.50
N PHE A 43 24.08 -0.72 22.71
CA PHE A 43 24.64 -1.54 21.63
C PHE A 43 23.91 -1.27 20.31
N PRO A 44 24.35 -0.25 19.53
CA PRO A 44 23.69 0.18 18.30
C PRO A 44 23.48 -0.94 17.26
N TRP A 45 24.41 -1.92 17.20
CA TRP A 45 24.30 -3.06 16.30
C TRP A 45 23.05 -3.91 16.55
N THR A 46 22.51 -3.93 17.77
CA THR A 46 21.27 -4.67 18.07
C THR A 46 20.05 -4.03 17.42
N THR A 47 20.03 -2.69 17.29
CA THR A 47 19.02 -1.96 16.52
C THR A 47 19.18 -2.23 15.02
N LEU A 48 20.41 -2.28 14.52
CA LEU A 48 20.68 -2.62 13.11
C LEU A 48 20.20 -4.04 12.76
N LEU A 49 20.49 -5.03 13.61
CA LEU A 49 20.00 -6.40 13.40
C LEU A 49 18.47 -6.48 13.46
N SER A 50 17.83 -5.75 14.38
CA SER A 50 16.37 -5.68 14.45
C SER A 50 15.78 -5.12 13.16
N ARG A 51 16.35 -4.01 12.64
CA ARG A 51 15.94 -3.41 11.37
C ARG A 51 16.15 -4.36 10.20
N LEU A 52 17.31 -5.02 10.14
CA LEU A 52 17.61 -6.00 9.10
C LEU A 52 16.62 -7.17 9.12
N ARG A 53 16.30 -7.71 10.31
CA ARG A 53 15.29 -8.76 10.46
C ARG A 53 13.92 -8.31 9.95
N SER A 54 13.46 -7.12 10.35
CA SER A 54 12.17 -6.57 9.88
C SER A 54 12.17 -6.34 8.37
N TYR A 55 13.27 -5.84 7.81
CA TYR A 55 13.44 -5.63 6.37
C TYR A 55 13.40 -6.96 5.59
N VAL A 56 14.19 -7.95 6.00
CA VAL A 56 14.23 -9.28 5.36
C VAL A 56 12.86 -9.96 5.46
N PHE A 57 12.20 -9.86 6.61
CA PHE A 57 10.82 -10.36 6.75
C PHE A 57 9.88 -9.66 5.77
N GLY A 58 9.94 -8.33 5.67
CA GLY A 58 9.13 -7.56 4.74
C GLY A 58 9.36 -7.94 3.27
N GLU A 59 10.61 -8.14 2.86
CA GLU A 59 10.97 -8.60 1.51
C GLU A 59 10.44 -10.00 1.21
N LEU A 60 10.64 -10.96 2.13
CA LEU A 60 10.15 -12.32 1.97
C LEU A 60 8.62 -12.38 1.95
N PHE A 61 7.97 -11.62 2.82
CA PHE A 61 6.51 -11.49 2.85
C PHE A 61 5.98 -10.88 1.54
N GLY A 62 6.63 -9.82 1.04
CA GLY A 62 6.32 -9.21 -0.25
C GLY A 62 6.45 -10.16 -1.42
N ALA A 63 7.57 -10.89 -1.49
CA ALA A 63 7.77 -11.93 -2.49
C ALA A 63 6.71 -13.03 -2.41
N GLY A 64 6.22 -13.33 -1.20
CA GLY A 64 5.10 -14.23 -0.96
C GLY A 64 3.77 -13.80 -1.59
N LEU A 65 3.54 -12.48 -1.68
CA LEU A 65 2.28 -11.89 -2.10
C LEU A 65 2.27 -11.40 -3.56
N VAL A 66 3.41 -10.91 -4.05
CA VAL A 66 3.57 -10.36 -5.40
C VAL A 66 4.19 -11.41 -6.34
N GLY A 67 4.82 -12.45 -5.80
CA GLY A 67 5.44 -13.53 -6.56
C GLY A 67 4.44 -14.42 -7.31
N LYS A 68 4.96 -15.45 -7.99
CA LYS A 68 4.21 -16.35 -8.87
C LYS A 68 3.03 -17.05 -8.17
N LYS A 69 2.08 -17.51 -8.98
CA LYS A 69 0.82 -18.16 -8.55
C LYS A 69 1.05 -19.28 -7.51
N GLU A 70 2.09 -20.08 -7.64
CA GLU A 70 2.40 -21.18 -6.73
C GLU A 70 2.79 -20.69 -5.33
N ILE A 71 3.49 -19.56 -5.26
CA ILE A 71 3.89 -18.94 -3.99
C ILE A 71 2.65 -18.37 -3.30
N ARG A 72 1.79 -17.69 -4.05
CA ARG A 72 0.53 -17.13 -3.55
C ARG A 72 -0.42 -18.23 -3.07
N ALA A 73 -0.50 -19.36 -3.76
CA ALA A 73 -1.27 -20.52 -3.30
C ALA A 73 -0.79 -21.05 -1.94
N LYS A 74 0.53 -21.10 -1.71
CA LYS A 74 1.10 -21.45 -0.40
C LYS A 74 0.74 -20.41 0.67
N ALA A 75 0.82 -19.12 0.34
CA ALA A 75 0.43 -18.05 1.26
C ALA A 75 -1.06 -18.13 1.63
N ARG A 76 -1.94 -18.45 0.67
CA ARG A 76 -3.36 -18.72 0.91
C ARG A 76 -3.55 -19.91 1.86
N GLY A 77 -2.86 -21.03 1.61
CA GLY A 77 -2.96 -22.20 2.50
C GLY A 77 -2.47 -21.94 3.93
N GLN A 78 -1.47 -21.07 4.11
CA GLN A 78 -1.05 -20.62 5.44
C GLN A 78 -2.13 -19.79 6.14
N TRP A 79 -2.79 -18.89 5.41
CA TRP A 79 -3.92 -18.12 5.93
C TRP A 79 -5.10 -19.04 6.30
N GLU A 80 -5.46 -20.01 5.44
CA GLU A 80 -6.52 -20.99 5.72
C GLU A 80 -6.21 -21.81 6.97
N THR A 81 -4.96 -22.27 7.12
CA THR A 81 -4.51 -22.99 8.31
C THR A 81 -4.65 -22.14 9.57
N TYR A 82 -4.27 -20.85 9.49
CA TYR A 82 -4.41 -19.91 10.61
C TYR A 82 -5.88 -19.68 10.97
N VAL A 83 -6.73 -19.37 10.00
CA VAL A 83 -8.17 -19.14 10.22
C VAL A 83 -8.84 -20.37 10.81
N ASN A 84 -8.56 -21.56 10.29
CA ASN A 84 -9.11 -22.81 10.83
C ASN A 84 -8.68 -23.08 12.27
N ALA A 85 -7.51 -22.60 12.69
CA ALA A 85 -7.03 -22.74 14.05
C ALA A 85 -7.67 -21.73 15.02
N VAL A 86 -8.00 -20.51 14.58
CA VAL A 86 -8.45 -19.43 15.48
C VAL A 86 -9.94 -19.12 15.41
N VAL A 87 -10.62 -19.42 14.30
CA VAL A 87 -12.05 -19.18 14.11
C VAL A 87 -12.80 -20.49 14.32
N ARG A 88 -13.69 -20.55 15.29
CA ARG A 88 -14.43 -21.77 15.65
C ARG A 88 -15.74 -21.91 14.87
N ASP A 89 -16.46 -20.81 14.70
CA ASP A 89 -17.75 -20.79 14.01
C ASP A 89 -17.58 -20.95 12.48
N SER A 90 -18.26 -21.94 11.91
CA SER A 90 -18.26 -22.20 10.47
C SER A 90 -18.95 -21.11 9.66
N GLU A 91 -20.00 -20.47 10.20
CA GLU A 91 -20.70 -19.40 9.48
C GLU A 91 -19.80 -18.17 9.36
N LEU A 92 -19.13 -17.80 10.47
CA LEU A 92 -18.13 -16.74 10.46
C LEU A 92 -16.99 -17.04 9.47
N ARG A 93 -16.51 -18.29 9.38
CA ARG A 93 -15.46 -18.66 8.39
C ARG A 93 -15.90 -18.35 6.95
N THR A 94 -17.15 -18.61 6.60
CA THR A 94 -17.67 -18.27 5.27
C THR A 94 -17.73 -16.76 5.07
N LYS A 95 -18.18 -15.99 6.07
CA LYS A 95 -18.28 -14.51 5.97
C LYS A 95 -16.92 -13.81 5.85
N ILE A 96 -15.85 -14.38 6.42
CA ILE A 96 -14.51 -13.80 6.40
C ILE A 96 -13.63 -14.33 5.27
N GLU A 97 -14.12 -15.26 4.43
CA GLU A 97 -13.36 -15.79 3.31
C GLU A 97 -13.29 -14.76 2.17
N PRO A 98 -12.09 -14.29 1.76
CA PRO A 98 -11.97 -13.37 0.64
C PRO A 98 -12.31 -14.03 -0.70
N ASP A 99 -13.00 -13.29 -1.56
CA ASP A 99 -13.40 -13.68 -2.92
C ASP A 99 -12.35 -13.33 -3.99
N TYR A 100 -11.14 -12.96 -3.58
CA TYR A 100 -10.06 -12.52 -4.46
C TYR A 100 -8.72 -13.21 -4.11
N GLU A 101 -7.75 -13.20 -5.02
CA GLU A 101 -6.44 -13.86 -4.78
C GLU A 101 -5.61 -13.15 -3.69
N ILE A 102 -4.94 -13.91 -2.82
CA ILE A 102 -4.03 -13.32 -1.83
C ILE A 102 -2.93 -12.48 -2.51
N GLY A 103 -2.68 -11.28 -1.99
CA GLY A 103 -1.77 -10.29 -2.59
C GLY A 103 -2.44 -9.28 -3.52
N CYS A 104 -3.67 -9.53 -4.00
CA CYS A 104 -4.51 -8.57 -4.75
C CYS A 104 -4.70 -7.25 -3.98
N LYS A 105 -5.00 -7.35 -2.68
CA LYS A 105 -5.05 -6.24 -1.73
C LYS A 105 -4.00 -6.45 -0.65
N ARG A 106 -3.67 -5.38 0.09
CA ARG A 106 -2.73 -5.47 1.21
C ARG A 106 -3.24 -6.49 2.24
N VAL A 107 -2.41 -7.48 2.55
CA VAL A 107 -2.67 -8.38 3.69
C VAL A 107 -2.49 -7.57 4.97
N LEU A 108 -3.49 -7.65 5.85
CA LEU A 108 -3.53 -6.88 7.08
C LEU A 108 -2.96 -7.71 8.22
N LEU A 109 -2.21 -7.07 9.12
CA LEU A 109 -1.61 -7.73 10.27
C LEU A 109 -2.37 -7.32 11.52
N ALA A 110 -3.14 -8.27 12.09
CA ALA A 110 -3.89 -8.08 13.33
C ALA A 110 -4.11 -9.44 13.99
N SER A 111 -3.63 -9.60 15.23
CA SER A 111 -3.73 -10.86 15.99
C SER A 111 -5.05 -11.04 16.72
N ASP A 112 -5.74 -9.93 16.97
CA ASP A 112 -6.97 -9.82 17.78
C ASP A 112 -8.24 -9.70 16.94
N TRP A 113 -8.12 -9.57 15.61
CA TRP A 113 -9.27 -9.34 14.74
C TRP A 113 -10.26 -10.49 14.75
N TYR A 114 -9.79 -11.71 14.50
CA TYR A 114 -10.66 -12.88 14.45
C TYR A 114 -11.21 -13.29 15.81
N SER A 115 -10.49 -13.02 16.90
CA SER A 115 -11.03 -13.22 18.25
C SER A 115 -12.11 -12.18 18.58
N THR A 116 -11.94 -10.94 18.09
CA THR A 116 -12.94 -9.88 18.29
C THR A 116 -14.26 -10.23 17.59
N LEU A 117 -14.21 -10.75 16.36
CA LEU A 117 -15.40 -11.16 15.61
C LEU A 117 -16.15 -12.35 16.22
N GLN A 118 -15.57 -13.04 17.20
CA GLN A 118 -16.18 -14.18 17.88
C GLN A 118 -16.74 -13.83 19.26
N ARG A 119 -16.77 -12.54 19.62
CA ARG A 119 -17.35 -12.10 20.89
C ARG A 119 -18.87 -12.06 20.80
N ASP A 120 -19.52 -12.32 21.92
CA ASP A 120 -20.99 -12.33 22.00
C ASP A 120 -21.63 -10.96 21.69
N ASN A 121 -20.88 -9.86 21.86
CA ASN A 121 -21.34 -8.50 21.59
C ASN A 121 -20.89 -7.95 20.22
N VAL A 122 -20.41 -8.80 19.32
CA VAL A 122 -19.88 -8.39 18.00
C VAL A 122 -20.59 -9.14 16.88
N ASP A 123 -21.23 -8.40 15.99
CA ASP A 123 -21.85 -8.95 14.79
C ASP A 123 -21.10 -8.53 13.52
N LEU A 124 -20.89 -9.49 12.61
CA LEU A 124 -20.34 -9.23 11.27
C LEU A 124 -21.47 -9.22 10.24
N ILE A 125 -21.77 -8.03 9.72
CA ILE A 125 -22.84 -7.80 8.75
C ILE A 125 -22.25 -7.72 7.34
N THR A 126 -22.64 -8.65 6.46
CA THR A 126 -22.17 -8.72 5.07
C THR A 126 -23.20 -8.26 4.04
N SER A 127 -24.42 -7.94 4.48
CA SER A 127 -25.47 -7.38 3.63
C SER A 127 -25.07 -5.97 3.15
N ALA A 128 -25.38 -5.66 1.88
CA ALA A 128 -25.06 -4.36 1.31
C ALA A 128 -25.82 -3.25 2.03
N ILE A 129 -25.16 -2.13 2.29
CA ILE A 129 -25.80 -0.92 2.84
C ILE A 129 -26.62 -0.26 1.72
N GLU A 130 -27.92 -0.06 1.97
CA GLU A 130 -28.82 0.66 1.07
C GLU A 130 -28.77 2.17 1.37
N SER A 131 -28.89 2.55 2.64
CA SER A 131 -28.88 3.96 3.06
C SER A 131 -28.53 4.12 4.53
N ILE A 132 -28.11 5.33 4.88
CA ILE A 132 -27.98 5.77 6.28
C ILE A 132 -29.28 6.45 6.67
N THR A 133 -29.84 6.05 7.81
CA THR A 133 -31.08 6.61 8.37
C THR A 133 -30.74 7.49 9.58
N PRO A 134 -31.70 8.28 10.09
CA PRO A 134 -31.51 9.02 11.34
C PRO A 134 -31.21 8.13 12.57
N ARG A 135 -31.54 6.83 12.50
CA ARG A 135 -31.35 5.87 13.61
C ARG A 135 -30.16 4.94 13.41
N GLY A 136 -29.68 4.78 12.17
CA GLY A 136 -28.53 3.95 11.88
C GLY A 136 -28.37 3.64 10.39
N VAL A 137 -28.32 2.36 10.03
CA VAL A 137 -28.09 1.90 8.65
C VAL A 137 -29.16 0.90 8.25
N LYS A 138 -29.72 1.09 7.05
CA LYS A 138 -30.60 0.13 6.40
C LYS A 138 -29.81 -0.71 5.40
N THR A 139 -29.89 -2.01 5.52
CA THR A 139 -29.27 -2.97 4.61
C THR A 139 -30.26 -3.47 3.56
N ALA A 140 -29.73 -4.00 2.46
CA ALA A 140 -30.51 -4.43 1.28
C ALA A 140 -31.44 -5.63 1.53
N ASP A 141 -31.24 -6.36 2.62
CA ASP A 141 -32.13 -7.40 3.12
C ASP A 141 -33.35 -6.85 3.88
N GLY A 142 -33.45 -5.52 4.01
CA GLY A 142 -34.58 -4.83 4.65
C GLY A 142 -34.43 -4.66 6.16
N VAL A 143 -33.31 -5.09 6.74
CA VAL A 143 -33.01 -4.89 8.17
C VAL A 143 -32.55 -3.45 8.39
N GLU A 144 -33.05 -2.82 9.46
CA GLU A 144 -32.53 -1.55 9.95
C GLU A 144 -31.73 -1.82 11.23
N HIS A 145 -30.44 -1.50 11.16
CA HIS A 145 -29.49 -1.61 12.24
C HIS A 145 -29.42 -0.27 12.95
N GLU A 146 -29.94 -0.20 14.18
CA GLU A 146 -29.93 1.02 15.00
C GLU A 146 -28.68 1.08 15.86
N PHE A 147 -28.04 2.25 15.95
CA PHE A 147 -26.85 2.45 16.77
C PHE A 147 -26.67 3.91 17.18
N ASP A 148 -25.99 4.13 18.30
CA ASP A 148 -25.72 5.47 18.82
C ASP A 148 -24.54 6.17 18.12
N VAL A 149 -23.61 5.39 17.57
CA VAL A 149 -22.35 5.88 16.99
C VAL A 149 -22.01 5.14 15.70
N LEU A 150 -21.74 5.90 14.63
CA LEU A 150 -21.24 5.37 13.36
C LEU A 150 -19.77 5.74 13.13
N VAL A 151 -18.92 4.75 12.90
CA VAL A 151 -17.49 4.95 12.62
C VAL A 151 -17.18 4.64 11.15
N TYR A 152 -16.75 5.66 10.39
CA TYR A 152 -16.33 5.49 9.00
C TYR A 152 -14.89 4.98 8.91
N ALA A 153 -14.72 3.66 8.77
CA ALA A 153 -13.43 3.02 8.48
C ALA A 153 -13.26 2.74 6.97
N THR A 154 -13.59 3.72 6.11
CA THR A 154 -13.81 3.55 4.66
C THR A 154 -12.58 3.78 3.77
N GLY A 155 -11.39 3.98 4.34
CA GLY A 155 -10.15 4.18 3.59
C GLY A 155 -9.94 5.61 3.09
N PHE A 156 -9.20 5.77 1.98
CA PHE A 156 -8.75 7.06 1.44
C PHE A 156 -8.85 7.08 -0.09
N SER A 157 -8.91 8.28 -0.70
CA SER A 157 -8.62 8.45 -2.14
C SER A 157 -7.11 8.35 -2.35
N THR A 158 -6.67 7.37 -3.15
CA THR A 158 -5.23 7.05 -3.34
C THR A 158 -4.71 7.36 -4.73
N THR A 159 -5.59 7.75 -5.65
CA THR A 159 -5.23 8.08 -7.05
C THR A 159 -5.03 9.57 -7.28
N ASP A 160 -5.54 10.41 -6.36
CA ASP A 160 -5.43 11.87 -6.43
C ASP A 160 -4.10 12.34 -5.85
N PHE A 161 -2.99 11.95 -6.48
CA PHE A 161 -1.65 12.35 -6.06
C PHE A 161 -1.55 13.87 -5.95
N LEU A 162 -0.99 14.36 -4.84
CA LEU A 162 -0.72 15.77 -4.55
C LEU A 162 -1.97 16.67 -4.41
N ALA A 163 -3.20 16.13 -4.40
CA ALA A 163 -4.38 16.92 -4.10
C ALA A 163 -4.30 17.54 -2.68
N PRO A 164 -4.76 18.80 -2.48
CA PRO A 164 -5.45 19.66 -3.44
C PRO A 164 -4.54 20.63 -4.21
N MET A 165 -3.22 20.43 -4.23
CA MET A 165 -2.28 21.37 -4.86
C MET A 165 -2.49 21.46 -6.37
N GLN A 166 -2.31 22.67 -6.92
CA GLN A 166 -2.26 22.90 -8.36
C GLN A 166 -0.80 23.11 -8.77
N ILE A 167 -0.27 22.14 -9.52
CA ILE A 167 1.09 22.19 -10.06
C ILE A 167 0.99 22.48 -11.55
N ILE A 168 1.68 23.54 -12.00
CA ILE A 168 1.68 24.02 -13.38
C ILE A 168 3.09 23.90 -13.94
N GLY A 169 3.22 23.20 -15.06
CA GLY A 169 4.46 22.97 -15.78
C GLY A 169 4.64 23.92 -16.97
N ARG A 170 5.39 23.47 -17.98
CA ARG A 170 5.60 24.20 -19.23
C ARG A 170 4.28 24.46 -19.95
N GLU A 171 4.22 25.61 -20.63
CA GLU A 171 3.10 26.01 -21.49
C GLU A 171 1.72 25.99 -20.78
N GLY A 172 1.69 26.07 -19.45
CA GLY A 172 0.46 26.05 -18.66
C GLY A 172 -0.14 24.67 -18.41
N VAL A 173 0.53 23.58 -18.81
CA VAL A 173 0.07 22.20 -18.57
C VAL A 173 -0.01 21.95 -17.06
N THR A 174 -1.16 21.49 -16.58
CA THR A 174 -1.29 21.12 -15.16
C THR A 174 -0.88 19.66 -14.94
N LEU A 175 -0.33 19.35 -13.77
CA LEU A 175 0.03 17.97 -13.42
C LEU A 175 -1.21 17.05 -13.39
N ARG A 176 -2.37 17.61 -13.05
CA ARG A 176 -3.65 16.92 -13.13
C ARG A 176 -3.96 16.50 -14.57
N ASP A 177 -3.76 17.38 -15.54
CA ASP A 177 -3.99 17.06 -16.95
C ASP A 177 -3.00 16.01 -17.46
N ALA A 178 -1.71 16.16 -17.09
CA ALA A 178 -0.66 15.20 -17.44
C ALA A 178 -0.94 13.78 -16.87
N TRP A 179 -1.63 13.69 -15.74
CA TRP A 179 -2.00 12.43 -15.08
C TRP A 179 -3.45 12.00 -15.29
N ALA A 180 -4.24 12.73 -16.07
CA ALA A 180 -5.68 12.50 -16.22
C ALA A 180 -6.02 11.09 -16.72
N THR A 181 -5.21 10.56 -17.64
CA THR A 181 -5.37 9.18 -18.14
C THR A 181 -4.70 8.16 -17.23
N ARG A 182 -3.46 8.45 -16.82
CA ARG A 182 -2.64 7.55 -16.00
C ARG A 182 -1.55 8.34 -15.27
N PRO A 183 -1.56 8.38 -13.94
CA PRO A 183 -0.44 8.93 -13.18
C PRO A 183 0.85 8.17 -13.47
N LEU A 184 1.88 8.89 -13.93
CA LEU A 184 3.20 8.33 -14.26
C LEU A 184 4.30 9.34 -13.94
N ALA A 185 5.40 8.83 -13.39
CA ALA A 185 6.63 9.59 -13.19
C ALA A 185 7.82 8.65 -13.43
N HIS A 186 8.87 9.13 -14.09
CA HIS A 186 10.09 8.35 -14.29
C HIS A 186 10.74 8.08 -12.94
N ARG A 187 11.04 6.81 -12.67
CA ARG A 187 11.44 6.30 -11.35
C ARG A 187 10.42 6.62 -10.23
N GLY A 188 9.21 7.05 -10.56
CA GLY A 188 8.24 7.59 -9.61
C GLY A 188 8.62 8.97 -9.03
N VAL A 189 9.57 9.69 -9.64
CA VAL A 189 10.17 10.92 -9.10
C VAL A 189 10.00 12.13 -10.04
N THR A 190 10.37 12.00 -11.31
CA THR A 190 10.40 13.15 -12.26
C THR A 190 9.33 13.00 -13.34
N VAL A 191 8.71 14.11 -13.74
CA VAL A 191 7.62 14.15 -14.73
C VAL A 191 8.03 15.05 -15.91
N PRO A 192 7.90 14.60 -17.18
CA PRO A 192 8.12 15.47 -18.34
C PRO A 192 7.22 16.70 -18.31
N GLU A 193 7.67 17.83 -18.87
CA GLU A 193 7.01 19.15 -18.84
C GLU A 193 7.00 19.84 -17.47
N PHE A 194 7.59 19.24 -16.43
CA PHE A 194 7.74 19.83 -15.10
C PHE A 194 9.23 19.93 -14.72
N PRO A 195 9.99 20.87 -15.29
CA PRO A 195 11.41 21.03 -14.99
C PRO A 195 11.63 21.39 -13.51
N ASN A 196 12.68 20.84 -12.90
CA ASN A 196 13.02 21.03 -11.48
C ASN A 196 11.94 20.61 -10.47
N PHE A 197 10.94 19.85 -10.91
CA PHE A 197 9.90 19.30 -10.05
C PHE A 197 10.20 17.83 -9.74
N PHE A 198 10.23 17.50 -8.44
CA PHE A 198 10.45 16.15 -7.94
C PHE A 198 9.31 15.74 -7.03
N VAL A 199 8.70 14.60 -7.31
CA VAL A 199 7.68 13.98 -6.46
C VAL A 199 8.35 12.91 -5.63
N LEU A 200 8.11 12.94 -4.31
CA LEU A 200 8.40 11.80 -3.45
C LEU A 200 7.14 10.99 -3.26
N TYR A 201 7.28 9.67 -3.18
CA TYR A 201 6.18 8.73 -3.13
C TYR A 201 5.19 8.89 -4.30
N GLY A 202 5.72 9.15 -5.49
CA GLY A 202 4.93 9.28 -6.72
C GLY A 202 4.36 7.96 -7.23
N PRO A 203 3.70 7.99 -8.40
CA PRO A 203 3.10 6.81 -9.01
C PRO A 203 4.06 5.62 -9.12
N ASN A 204 3.54 4.41 -8.94
CA ASN A 204 4.28 3.15 -9.00
C ASN A 204 5.43 2.98 -7.99
N THR A 205 5.37 3.65 -6.83
CA THR A 205 6.40 3.54 -5.77
C THR A 205 5.86 3.00 -4.44
N ASN A 206 4.56 2.76 -4.34
CA ASN A 206 3.97 2.14 -3.17
C ASN A 206 4.33 0.66 -3.03
N LEU A 207 4.31 0.17 -1.80
CA LEU A 207 4.57 -1.23 -1.51
C LEU A 207 3.37 -1.86 -0.79
N GLY A 208 3.03 -3.09 -1.17
CA GLY A 208 2.13 -3.94 -0.40
C GLY A 208 2.78 -4.56 0.85
N SER A 209 4.11 -4.41 1.00
CA SER A 209 4.94 -5.03 2.04
C SER A 209 6.19 -4.17 2.32
N ASN A 210 6.95 -4.49 3.37
CA ASN A 210 8.16 -3.76 3.75
C ASN A 210 7.92 -2.25 4.06
N SER A 211 8.98 -1.45 4.08
CA SER A 211 9.00 -0.08 4.59
C SER A 211 8.98 0.97 3.48
N ILE A 212 7.97 1.85 3.48
CA ILE A 212 7.93 2.99 2.56
C ILE A 212 9.05 4.00 2.82
N LEU A 213 9.56 4.06 4.07
CA LEU A 213 10.69 4.94 4.40
C LEU A 213 11.93 4.59 3.59
N PHE A 214 12.16 3.31 3.31
CA PHE A 214 13.31 2.86 2.51
C PHE A 214 13.19 3.30 1.04
N MET A 215 11.96 3.30 0.50
CA MET A 215 11.68 3.84 -0.84
C MET A 215 11.93 5.34 -0.88
N LEU A 216 11.43 6.08 0.11
CA LEU A 216 11.61 7.52 0.24
C LEU A 216 13.08 7.92 0.40
N GLU A 217 13.84 7.22 1.24
CA GLU A 217 15.29 7.46 1.39
C GLU A 217 16.03 7.26 0.07
N SER A 218 15.65 6.25 -0.72
CA SER A 218 16.21 6.02 -2.06
C SER A 218 15.85 7.15 -3.03
N GLN A 219 14.61 7.64 -3.01
CA GLN A 219 14.17 8.79 -3.82
C GLN A 219 14.89 10.07 -3.44
N ILE A 220 15.05 10.36 -2.14
CA ILE A 220 15.77 11.54 -1.66
C ILE A 220 17.23 11.50 -2.11
N GLN A 221 17.89 10.35 -2.02
CA GLN A 221 19.26 10.19 -2.52
C GLN A 221 19.34 10.41 -4.03
N TYR A 222 18.39 9.86 -4.78
CA TYR A 222 18.32 10.04 -6.24
C TYR A 222 18.13 11.50 -6.65
N VAL A 223 17.20 12.22 -5.99
CA VAL A 223 16.99 13.66 -6.20
C VAL A 223 18.27 14.45 -5.88
N ALA A 224 18.93 14.14 -4.77
CA ALA A 224 20.19 14.80 -4.42
C ALA A 224 21.29 14.55 -5.46
N HIS A 225 21.37 13.35 -6.05
CA HIS A 225 22.29 13.05 -7.14
C HIS A 225 21.95 13.82 -8.42
N LEU A 226 20.66 13.92 -8.78
CA LEU A 226 20.19 14.71 -9.92
C LEU A 226 20.57 16.19 -9.78
N MET A 227 20.30 16.77 -8.60
CA MET A 227 20.61 18.18 -8.32
C MET A 227 22.12 18.45 -8.40
N ARG A 228 22.95 17.58 -7.82
CA ARG A 228 24.42 17.70 -7.93
C ARG A 228 24.89 17.59 -9.38
N ALA A 229 24.38 16.61 -10.12
CA ALA A 229 24.77 16.39 -11.50
C ALA A 229 24.38 17.53 -12.44
N ALA A 230 23.24 18.19 -12.19
CA ALA A 230 22.81 19.39 -12.90
C ALA A 230 23.73 20.59 -12.56
N ASN A 231 24.04 20.78 -11.27
CA ASN A 231 24.95 21.82 -10.82
C ASN A 231 26.36 21.67 -11.42
N ASP A 232 26.92 20.45 -11.42
CA ASP A 232 28.25 20.16 -11.97
C ASP A 232 28.35 20.38 -13.50
N ARG A 233 27.22 20.52 -14.18
CA ARG A 233 27.12 20.74 -15.64
C ARG A 233 26.63 22.14 -16.00
N ASP A 234 26.47 23.03 -15.02
CA ASP A 234 25.88 24.35 -15.20
C ASP A 234 24.48 24.30 -15.88
N TRP A 235 23.71 23.24 -15.63
CA TRP A 235 22.34 23.15 -16.10
C TRP A 235 21.44 24.07 -15.28
N ARG A 236 20.57 24.83 -15.95
CA ARG A 236 19.61 25.75 -15.29
C ARG A 236 18.38 25.01 -14.77
N GLY A 237 18.07 23.89 -15.39
CA GLY A 237 17.02 23.01 -14.95
C GLY A 237 17.28 21.59 -15.40
N ILE A 238 16.68 20.65 -14.69
CA ILE A 238 16.69 19.24 -15.06
C ILE A 238 15.27 18.79 -15.37
N GLU A 239 15.13 18.16 -16.53
CA GLU A 239 13.86 17.66 -17.02
C GLU A 239 14.05 16.28 -17.60
N VAL A 240 13.16 15.35 -17.26
CA VAL A 240 13.20 13.99 -17.78
C VAL A 240 12.66 13.95 -19.20
N LYS A 241 13.34 13.22 -20.08
CA LYS A 241 12.91 13.06 -21.47
C LYS A 241 11.66 12.16 -21.55
N PRO A 242 10.71 12.43 -22.45
CA PRO A 242 9.55 11.56 -22.66
C PRO A 242 9.91 10.10 -22.95
N ALA A 243 10.99 9.85 -23.71
CA ALA A 243 11.46 8.50 -24.01
C ALA A 243 11.86 7.70 -22.75
N ALA A 244 12.46 8.36 -21.76
CA ALA A 244 12.84 7.72 -20.49
C ALA A 244 11.63 7.42 -19.61
N LEU A 245 10.59 8.26 -19.66
CA LEU A 245 9.32 7.97 -19.02
C LEU A 245 8.65 6.75 -19.68
N GLU A 246 8.69 6.66 -21.00
CA GLU A 246 8.08 5.57 -21.76
C GLU A 246 8.78 4.22 -21.50
N GLU A 247 10.11 4.20 -21.46
CA GLU A 247 10.86 2.99 -21.06
C GLU A 247 10.50 2.55 -19.63
N TRP A 248 10.40 3.51 -18.71
CA TRP A 248 9.97 3.24 -17.34
C TRP A 248 8.55 2.67 -17.29
N ARG A 249 7.62 3.23 -18.08
CA ARG A 249 6.24 2.75 -18.20
C ARG A 249 6.20 1.30 -18.69
N SER A 250 6.90 0.99 -19.78
CA SER A 250 6.95 -0.37 -20.33
C SER A 250 7.44 -1.37 -19.29
N MET A 251 8.53 -1.05 -18.57
CA MET A 251 9.05 -1.92 -17.53
C MET A 251 8.06 -2.12 -16.38
N ILE A 252 7.35 -1.06 -15.95
CA ILE A 252 6.31 -1.19 -14.93
C ILE A 252 5.17 -2.09 -15.42
N ASP A 253 4.75 -1.95 -16.68
CA ASP A 253 3.64 -2.72 -17.24
C ASP A 253 3.99 -4.21 -17.35
N ASP A 254 5.16 -4.52 -17.89
CA ASP A 254 5.67 -5.88 -18.04
C ASP A 254 5.73 -6.59 -16.68
N GLU A 255 6.33 -5.92 -15.69
CA GLU A 255 6.53 -6.49 -14.35
C GLU A 255 5.23 -6.56 -13.55
N SER A 256 4.29 -5.62 -13.78
CA SER A 256 2.98 -5.66 -13.14
C SER A 256 2.08 -6.76 -13.70
N GLY A 257 2.28 -7.18 -14.96
CA GLY A 257 1.49 -8.22 -15.62
C GLY A 257 1.50 -9.56 -14.91
N GLU A 258 2.60 -9.89 -14.23
CA GLU A 258 2.76 -11.16 -13.49
C GLU A 258 2.15 -11.14 -12.07
N THR A 259 1.76 -9.95 -11.60
CA THR A 259 1.29 -9.74 -10.21
C THR A 259 -0.17 -10.12 -10.02
N ALA A 260 -0.55 -10.45 -8.79
CA ALA A 260 -1.96 -10.67 -8.42
C ALA A 260 -2.85 -9.43 -8.65
N TRP A 261 -2.26 -8.24 -8.81
CA TRP A 261 -3.00 -6.98 -9.00
C TRP A 261 -3.69 -6.92 -10.35
N LEU A 262 -3.11 -7.53 -11.39
CA LEU A 262 -3.64 -7.50 -12.76
C LEU A 262 -4.34 -8.80 -13.17
N GLN A 263 -4.38 -9.80 -12.29
CA GLN A 263 -4.96 -11.14 -12.55
C GLN A 263 -6.41 -11.24 -12.02
N GLY A 264 -7.31 -10.38 -12.49
CA GLY A 264 -8.74 -10.42 -12.13
C GLY A 264 -9.09 -9.77 -10.79
N CYS A 265 -8.17 -8.99 -10.22
CA CYS A 265 -8.33 -8.28 -8.96
C CYS A 265 -8.91 -6.87 -9.16
N GLN A 266 -9.89 -6.48 -8.33
CA GLN A 266 -10.28 -5.08 -8.17
C GLN A 266 -9.71 -4.55 -6.85
N SER A 267 -8.74 -3.64 -6.95
CA SER A 267 -8.14 -2.95 -5.82
C SER A 267 -7.88 -1.49 -6.17
N TRP A 268 -7.62 -0.67 -5.16
CA TRP A 268 -7.25 0.73 -5.34
C TRP A 268 -5.85 0.92 -5.94
N TYR A 269 -5.09 -0.17 -6.15
CA TYR A 269 -3.78 -0.10 -6.81
C TYR A 269 -3.89 0.10 -8.33
N THR A 270 -5.06 -0.22 -8.91
CA THR A 270 -5.25 -0.26 -10.35
C THR A 270 -6.35 0.69 -10.81
N VAL A 271 -6.14 1.29 -11.97
CA VAL A 271 -7.14 2.11 -12.67
C VAL A 271 -7.23 1.56 -14.09
N ASN A 272 -8.44 1.20 -14.54
CA ASN A 272 -8.69 0.63 -15.88
C ASN A 272 -7.78 -0.57 -16.24
N GLY A 273 -7.53 -1.46 -15.27
CA GLY A 273 -6.71 -2.66 -15.48
C GLY A 273 -5.19 -2.39 -15.52
N VAL A 274 -4.75 -1.21 -15.12
CA VAL A 274 -3.35 -0.80 -15.13
C VAL A 274 -2.88 -0.45 -13.72
N ASN A 275 -1.67 -0.89 -13.35
CA ASN A 275 -1.06 -0.52 -12.07
C ASN A 275 -0.59 0.94 -12.11
N THR A 276 -1.17 1.77 -11.23
CA THR A 276 -0.83 3.20 -11.10
C THR A 276 -0.14 3.52 -9.78
N ASN A 277 -0.16 2.60 -8.81
CA ASN A 277 0.22 2.91 -7.44
C ASN A 277 1.48 2.15 -6.99
N ASN A 278 1.55 0.84 -7.23
CA ASN A 278 2.53 -0.02 -6.59
C ASN A 278 3.79 -0.23 -7.44
N TRP A 279 4.91 -0.42 -6.74
CA TRP A 279 6.15 -0.94 -7.27
C TRP A 279 6.10 -2.47 -7.37
N PRO A 280 6.27 -3.08 -8.57
CA PRO A 280 6.05 -4.52 -8.77
C PRO A 280 7.22 -5.42 -8.33
N LYS A 281 8.35 -4.86 -7.88
CA LYS A 281 9.56 -5.62 -7.53
C LYS A 281 9.95 -5.48 -6.06
N SER A 282 11.07 -6.08 -5.67
CA SER A 282 11.68 -5.88 -4.34
C SER A 282 12.05 -4.41 -4.11
N SER A 283 12.00 -3.96 -2.84
CA SER A 283 12.45 -2.61 -2.51
C SER A 283 13.97 -2.45 -2.73
N TRP A 284 14.73 -3.55 -2.61
CA TRP A 284 16.15 -3.58 -2.94
C TRP A 284 16.41 -3.25 -4.41
N GLN A 285 15.65 -3.84 -5.33
CA GLN A 285 15.78 -3.54 -6.76
C GLN A 285 15.47 -2.08 -7.06
N TYR A 286 14.45 -1.50 -6.41
CA TYR A 286 14.17 -0.08 -6.52
C TYR A 286 15.35 0.76 -6.02
N HIS A 287 15.87 0.44 -4.83
CA HIS A 287 17.05 1.10 -4.28
C HIS A 287 18.22 1.06 -5.27
N GLN A 288 18.54 -0.11 -5.83
CA GLN A 288 19.62 -0.25 -6.82
C GLN A 288 19.41 0.63 -8.06
N LEU A 289 18.18 0.70 -8.58
CA LEU A 289 17.84 1.57 -9.73
C LEU A 289 18.06 3.06 -9.44
N LEU A 290 17.94 3.48 -8.18
CA LEU A 290 18.04 4.87 -7.75
C LEU A 290 19.41 5.25 -7.18
N ARG A 291 20.34 4.29 -7.05
CA ARG A 291 21.70 4.55 -6.54
C ARG A 291 22.54 5.45 -7.46
N SER A 292 22.26 5.44 -8.75
CA SER A 292 22.97 6.25 -9.75
C SER A 292 21.99 6.94 -10.68
N VAL A 293 22.38 8.10 -11.19
CA VAL A 293 21.63 8.84 -12.19
C VAL A 293 22.22 8.58 -13.56
N ASP A 294 21.41 8.08 -14.48
CA ASP A 294 21.74 8.07 -15.89
C ASP A 294 21.22 9.37 -16.53
N LEU A 295 22.15 10.30 -16.78
CA LEU A 295 21.85 11.62 -17.30
C LEU A 295 21.46 11.61 -18.78
N THR A 296 21.62 10.50 -19.50
CA THR A 296 21.11 10.40 -20.87
C THR A 296 19.58 10.47 -20.91
N ASN A 297 18.92 10.13 -19.80
CA ASN A 297 17.47 10.25 -19.60
C ASN A 297 17.00 11.69 -19.35
N TYR A 298 17.92 12.63 -19.17
CA TYR A 298 17.61 14.00 -18.77
C TYR A 298 18.12 15.02 -19.79
N ALA A 299 17.47 16.18 -19.81
CA ALA A 299 17.87 17.35 -20.60
C ALA A 299 18.04 18.58 -19.70
N ASN A 300 18.87 19.52 -20.17
CA ASN A 300 18.94 20.85 -19.58
C ASN A 300 17.66 21.61 -19.93
N ALA A 301 16.84 21.88 -18.92
CA ALA A 301 15.67 22.71 -19.04
C ALA A 301 16.05 24.17 -18.80
N SER A 302 16.20 24.94 -19.88
CA SER A 302 16.30 26.40 -19.85
C SER A 302 14.93 27.06 -19.91
#